data_AF-A0A1B6JKH9-F1
#
_entry.id   AF-A0A1B6JKH9-F1
#
_cell.length_a   1.000
_cell.length_b   1.000
_cell.length_c   1.000
_cell.angle_alpha   90.00
_cell.angle_beta   90.00
_cell.angle_gamma   90.00
#
_symmetry.space_group_name_H-M   'P 1'
#
loop_
_entity.id
_entity.type
_entity.pdbx_description
1 polymer ?
#
loop_
_entity_poly.entity_id
_entity_poly.type
_entity_poly.pdbx_seq_one_letter_code
_entity_poly.pdbx_strand_id
1 'polypeptide(L)'
;EQLLGSGVQIRTELGECSQQLLNRGVRLTELLKQGQYVPMAIEEQVAVIYCGVRGHLDKLDPAKITAFEKEFLAHIKASHKDILANIAKEGKITEDTDAKLKGIVQSFISSFTGS
;
A
#
# COMPACT_ATOMS: atom_id res chain seq x y z
N GLU A 1 -4.72 -12.03 41.31
CA GLU A 1 -5.56 -11.79 40.10
C GLU A 1 -4.92 -10.91 39.02
N GLN A 2 -3.76 -10.27 39.24
CA GLN A 2 -3.12 -9.37 38.26
C GLN A 2 -2.35 -10.06 37.12
N LEU A 3 -2.10 -11.38 37.20
CA LEU A 3 -1.34 -12.17 36.21
C LEU A 3 -2.20 -12.86 35.12
N LEU A 4 -3.52 -13.00 35.34
CA LEU A 4 -4.42 -13.61 34.34
C LEU A 4 -4.83 -12.63 33.24
N GLY A 5 -4.84 -11.32 33.53
CA GLY A 5 -5.16 -10.27 32.57
C GLY A 5 -4.07 -10.06 31.50
N SER A 6 -2.79 -10.18 31.86
CA SER A 6 -1.68 -10.01 30.90
C SER A 6 -1.64 -11.12 29.84
N GLY A 7 -1.91 -12.36 30.22
CA GLY A 7 -1.96 -13.48 29.27
C GLY A 7 -3.15 -13.43 28.31
N VAL A 8 -4.30 -12.90 28.73
CA VAL A 8 -5.46 -12.64 27.85
C VAL A 8 -5.15 -11.47 26.91
N GLN A 9 -4.61 -10.37 27.43
CA GLN A 9 -4.24 -9.19 26.64
C GLN A 9 -3.21 -9.54 25.56
N ILE A 10 -2.14 -10.27 25.92
CA ILE A 10 -1.13 -10.72 24.96
C ILE A 10 -1.76 -11.62 23.87
N ARG A 11 -2.66 -12.54 24.23
CA ARG A 11 -3.34 -13.38 23.22
C ARG A 11 -4.24 -12.57 22.29
N THR A 12 -4.96 -11.57 22.80
CA THR A 12 -5.79 -10.68 21.99
C THR A 12 -4.94 -9.83 21.06
N GLU A 13 -3.88 -9.18 21.57
CA GLU A 13 -2.94 -8.38 20.77
C GLU A 13 -2.23 -9.21 19.69
N LEU A 14 -1.81 -10.43 20.01
CA LEU A 14 -1.23 -11.36 19.03
C LEU A 14 -2.24 -11.77 17.95
N GLY A 15 -3.50 -12.00 18.34
CA GLY A 15 -4.59 -12.31 17.40
C GLY A 15 -4.86 -11.16 16.43
N GLU A 16 -4.93 -9.93 16.94
CA GLU A 16 -5.15 -8.72 16.13
C GLU A 16 -3.98 -8.46 15.16
N CYS A 17 -2.74 -8.55 15.62
CA CYS A 17 -1.55 -8.45 14.77
C CYS A 17 -1.53 -9.53 13.69
N SER A 18 -1.87 -10.77 14.02
CA SER A 18 -1.90 -11.89 13.07
C SER A 18 -2.97 -11.68 11.99
N GLN A 19 -4.16 -11.22 12.39
CA GLN A 19 -5.24 -10.93 11.45
C GLN A 19 -4.89 -9.76 10.52
N GLN A 20 -4.22 -8.72 11.03
CA GLN A 20 -3.75 -7.61 10.23
C GLN A 20 -2.71 -8.05 9.19
N LEU A 21 -1.74 -8.88 9.58
CA LEU A 21 -0.74 -9.43 8.66
C LEU A 21 -1.40 -10.28 7.57
N LEU A 22 -2.36 -11.14 7.93
CA LEU A 22 -3.11 -11.95 6.96
C LEU A 22 -3.89 -11.05 5.99
N ASN A 23 -4.59 -10.05 6.53
CA ASN A 23 -5.35 -9.10 5.73
C ASN A 23 -4.45 -8.39 4.73
N ARG A 24 -3.29 -7.88 5.16
CA ARG A 24 -2.32 -7.23 4.28
C ARG A 24 -1.76 -8.20 3.24
N GLY A 25 -1.46 -9.44 3.63
CA GLY A 25 -1.01 -10.51 2.73
C GLY A 25 -1.97 -10.70 1.57
N VAL A 26 -3.28 -10.77 1.84
CA VAL A 26 -4.31 -10.86 0.79
C VAL A 26 -4.23 -9.67 -0.17
N ARG A 27 -4.15 -8.43 0.32
CA ARG A 27 -4.06 -7.25 -0.56
C ARG A 27 -2.77 -7.24 -1.38
N LEU A 28 -1.65 -7.64 -0.78
CA LEU A 28 -0.37 -7.74 -1.50
C LEU A 28 -0.45 -8.80 -2.60
N THR A 29 -1.10 -9.94 -2.36
CA THR A 29 -1.28 -10.94 -3.42
C THR A 29 -2.14 -10.41 -4.57
N GLU A 30 -3.19 -9.63 -4.29
CA GLU A 30 -3.99 -8.99 -5.34
C GLU A 30 -3.18 -7.92 -6.10
N LEU A 31 -2.38 -7.12 -5.39
CA LEU A 31 -1.52 -6.08 -5.97
C LEU A 31 -0.41 -6.64 -6.87
N LEU A 32 0.00 -7.89 -6.63
CA LEU A 32 1.00 -8.58 -7.43
C LEU A 32 0.38 -9.34 -8.63
N LYS A 33 -0.95 -9.35 -8.77
CA LYS A 33 -1.62 -9.92 -9.95
C LYS A 33 -1.47 -8.95 -11.13
N GLN A 34 -0.32 -9.00 -11.80
CA GLN A 34 -0.13 -8.24 -13.02
C GLN A 34 -0.97 -8.81 -14.17
N GLY A 35 -1.69 -7.92 -14.86
CA GLY A 35 -2.28 -8.24 -16.16
C GLY A 35 -1.18 -8.58 -17.17
N GLN A 36 -1.46 -9.53 -18.06
CA GLN A 36 -0.51 -9.95 -19.09
C GLN A 36 -0.16 -8.75 -20.01
N TYR A 37 1.13 -8.60 -20.37
CA TYR A 37 1.63 -7.58 -21.30
C TYR A 37 1.59 -6.12 -20.85
N VAL A 38 1.64 -5.83 -19.55
CA VAL A 38 1.79 -4.45 -19.05
C VAL A 38 3.21 -4.26 -18.50
N PRO A 39 4.19 -3.82 -19.33
CA PRO A 39 5.49 -3.42 -18.81
C PRO A 39 5.32 -2.19 -17.92
N MET A 40 5.71 -2.32 -16.65
CA MET A 40 5.68 -1.25 -15.65
C MET A 40 7.12 -0.87 -15.29
N ALA A 41 7.41 0.43 -15.25
CA ALA A 41 8.74 0.90 -14.85
C ALA A 41 9.00 0.58 -13.37
N ILE A 42 10.27 0.52 -12.96
CA ILE A 42 10.62 0.12 -11.58
C ILE A 42 10.09 1.12 -10.57
N GLU A 43 10.18 2.41 -10.86
CA GLU A 43 9.67 3.49 -10.03
C GLU A 43 8.14 3.45 -9.86
N GLU A 44 7.43 3.01 -10.91
CA GLU A 44 5.98 2.81 -10.90
C GLU A 44 5.63 1.61 -10.00
N GLN A 45 6.35 0.50 -10.15
CA GLN A 45 6.18 -0.68 -9.29
C GLN A 45 6.45 -0.35 -7.83
N VAL A 46 7.52 0.42 -7.55
CA VAL A 46 7.87 0.85 -6.20
C VAL A 46 6.75 1.70 -5.59
N ALA A 47 6.18 2.65 -6.33
CA ALA A 47 5.07 3.47 -5.84
C ALA A 47 3.81 2.65 -5.54
N VAL A 48 3.47 1.68 -6.39
CA VAL A 48 2.32 0.78 -6.19
C VAL A 48 2.55 -0.11 -4.97
N ILE A 49 3.69 -0.80 -4.90
CA ILE A 49 4.04 -1.73 -3.81
C ILE A 49 4.13 -0.98 -2.47
N TYR A 50 4.62 0.26 -2.47
CA TYR A 50 4.65 1.12 -1.30
C TYR A 50 3.27 1.22 -0.62
N CYS A 51 2.20 1.37 -1.42
CA CYS A 51 0.83 1.48 -0.91
C CYS A 51 0.43 0.23 -0.09
N GLY A 52 0.76 -0.96 -0.60
CA GLY A 52 0.48 -2.23 0.07
C GLY A 52 1.36 -2.45 1.31
N VAL A 53 2.68 -2.25 1.20
CA VAL A 53 3.63 -2.55 2.27
C VAL A 53 3.43 -1.64 3.49
N ARG A 54 3.10 -0.35 3.26
CA ARG A 54 2.82 0.62 4.34
C ARG A 54 1.41 0.51 4.92
N GLY A 55 0.59 -0.42 4.44
CA GLY A 55 -0.76 -0.66 4.97
C GLY A 55 -1.80 0.36 4.54
N HIS A 56 -1.53 1.17 3.53
CA HIS A 56 -2.51 2.14 3.04
C HIS A 56 -3.75 1.44 2.48
N LEU A 57 -3.60 0.21 2.00
CA LEU A 57 -4.67 -0.59 1.40
C LEU A 57 -5.41 -1.50 2.39
N ASP A 58 -5.03 -1.50 3.68
CA ASP A 58 -5.57 -2.47 4.66
C ASP A 58 -7.09 -2.35 4.84
N LYS A 59 -7.65 -1.13 4.65
CA LYS A 59 -9.09 -0.84 4.73
C LYS A 59 -9.83 -1.04 3.41
N LEU A 60 -9.12 -1.28 2.31
CA LEU A 60 -9.73 -1.51 1.01
C LEU A 60 -10.24 -2.95 0.93
N ASP A 61 -11.37 -3.13 0.24
CA ASP A 61 -11.83 -4.44 -0.20
C ASP A 61 -10.79 -5.04 -1.16
N PRO A 62 -10.32 -6.29 -0.94
CA PRO A 62 -9.41 -6.97 -1.86
C PRO A 62 -9.85 -6.94 -3.34
N ALA A 63 -11.16 -7.01 -3.61
CA ALA A 63 -11.69 -6.98 -4.98
C ALA A 63 -11.43 -5.65 -5.70
N LYS A 64 -11.20 -4.56 -4.95
CA LYS A 64 -10.93 -3.22 -5.49
C LYS A 64 -9.44 -2.92 -5.70
N ILE A 65 -8.54 -3.82 -5.30
CA ILE A 65 -7.09 -3.58 -5.34
C ILE A 65 -6.59 -3.38 -6.77
N THR A 66 -7.07 -4.19 -7.72
CA THR A 66 -6.67 -4.06 -9.13
C THR A 66 -7.16 -2.75 -9.76
N ALA A 67 -8.38 -2.29 -9.40
CA ALA A 67 -8.88 -0.99 -9.84
C ALA A 67 -8.07 0.16 -9.22
N PHE A 68 -7.77 0.05 -7.92
CA PHE A 68 -6.91 0.99 -7.20
C PHE A 68 -5.53 1.11 -7.88
N GLU A 69 -4.87 -0.01 -8.16
CA GLU A 69 -3.55 -0.02 -8.80
C GLU A 69 -3.58 0.76 -10.12
N LYS A 70 -4.55 0.47 -10.98
CA LYS A 70 -4.68 1.09 -12.30
C LYS A 70 -4.93 2.60 -12.20
N GLU A 71 -5.85 3.01 -11.34
CA GLU A 71 -6.20 4.42 -11.17
C GLU A 71 -5.09 5.21 -10.45
N PHE A 72 -4.49 4.62 -9.42
CA PHE A 72 -3.36 5.22 -8.70
C PHE A 72 -2.15 5.39 -9.62
N LEU A 73 -1.84 4.37 -10.43
CA LEU A 73 -0.77 4.44 -11.41
C LEU A 73 -1.04 5.54 -12.45
N ALA A 74 -2.27 5.65 -12.95
CA ALA A 74 -2.63 6.75 -13.85
C ALA A 74 -2.48 8.12 -13.18
N HIS A 75 -2.92 8.25 -11.92
CA HIS A 75 -2.82 9.49 -11.15
C HIS A 75 -1.37 9.93 -10.92
N ILE A 76 -0.50 9.02 -10.46
CA ILE A 76 0.90 9.32 -10.16
C ILE A 76 1.68 9.65 -11.43
N LYS A 77 1.42 8.95 -12.55
CA LYS A 77 2.02 9.25 -13.85
C LYS A 77 1.56 10.58 -14.43
N ALA A 78 0.33 11.00 -14.18
CA ALA A 78 -0.20 12.26 -14.67
C ALA A 78 0.29 13.46 -13.83
N SER A 79 0.28 13.32 -12.51
CA SER A 79 0.36 14.47 -11.58
C SER A 79 1.65 14.54 -10.77
N HIS A 80 2.38 13.43 -10.60
CA HIS A 80 3.51 13.32 -9.66
C HIS A 80 4.73 12.65 -10.31
N LYS A 81 5.04 13.06 -11.54
CA LYS A 81 6.18 12.54 -12.33
C LYS A 81 7.52 12.81 -11.65
N ASP A 82 7.61 13.88 -10.87
CA ASP A 82 8.79 14.26 -10.09
C ASP A 82 9.12 13.20 -9.03
N ILE A 83 8.11 12.61 -8.37
CA ILE A 83 8.31 11.54 -7.42
C ILE A 83 8.82 10.28 -8.11
N LEU A 84 8.23 9.91 -9.25
CA LEU A 84 8.70 8.77 -10.03
C LEU A 84 10.16 8.96 -10.47
N ALA A 85 10.51 10.17 -10.94
CA ALA A 85 11.89 10.51 -11.31
C ALA A 85 12.85 10.44 -10.11
N ASN A 86 12.43 10.91 -8.93
CA ASN A 86 13.24 10.83 -7.71
C ASN A 86 13.48 9.38 -7.28
N ILE A 87 12.45 8.53 -7.32
CA ILE A 87 12.57 7.10 -7.01
C ILE A 87 13.54 6.43 -7.98
N ALA A 88 13.40 6.70 -9.29
CA ALA A 88 14.27 6.14 -10.32
C ALA A 88 15.73 6.58 -10.15
N LYS A 89 15.96 7.86 -9.81
CA LYS A 89 17.30 8.45 -9.65
C LYS A 89 18.00 7.98 -8.38
N GLU A 90 17.30 8.00 -7.25
CA GLU A 90 17.88 7.68 -5.94
C GLU A 90 17.95 6.17 -5.70
N GLY A 91 17.12 5.37 -6.38
CA GLY A 91 17.03 3.92 -6.17
C GLY A 91 16.47 3.52 -4.80
N LYS A 92 15.97 4.50 -4.02
CA LYS A 92 15.41 4.32 -2.68
C LYS A 92 14.34 5.37 -2.41
N ILE A 93 13.44 5.06 -1.48
CA ILE A 93 12.49 6.03 -0.94
C ILE A 93 13.18 6.77 0.20
N THR A 94 13.59 8.02 -0.05
CA THR A 94 14.10 8.93 0.99
C THR A 94 12.97 9.39 1.92
N GLU A 95 13.30 9.96 3.08
CA GLU A 95 12.29 10.49 4.01
C GLU A 95 11.40 11.57 3.36
N ASP A 96 11.96 12.45 2.54
CA ASP A 96 11.20 13.44 1.77
C ASP A 96 10.24 12.78 0.77
N THR A 97 10.72 11.76 0.04
CA THR A 97 9.89 11.00 -0.90
C THR A 97 8.79 10.23 -0.18
N ASP A 98 9.09 9.63 0.98
CA ASP A 98 8.11 8.92 1.82
C ASP A 98 7.00 9.86 2.29
N ALA A 99 7.37 11.04 2.82
CA ALA A 99 6.40 12.02 3.30
C ALA A 99 5.46 12.50 2.17
N LYS A 100 6.01 12.79 0.98
CA LYS A 100 5.22 13.21 -0.19
C LYS A 100 4.34 12.08 -0.69
N LEU A 101 4.88 10.88 -0.89
CA LEU A 101 4.15 9.74 -1.39
C LEU A 101 3.01 9.34 -0.44
N LYS A 102 3.26 9.37 0.87
CA LYS A 102 2.22 9.18 1.89
C LYS A 102 1.06 10.18 1.74
N GLY A 103 1.36 11.47 1.57
CA GLY A 103 0.35 12.51 1.38
C GLY A 103 -0.50 12.28 0.13
N ILE A 104 0.15 11.88 -0.97
CA ILE A 104 -0.51 11.58 -2.25
C ILE A 104 -1.41 10.34 -2.10
N VAL A 105 -0.90 9.26 -1.53
CA VAL A 105 -1.66 8.01 -1.34
C VAL A 105 -2.88 8.26 -0.45
N GLN A 106 -2.73 8.99 0.66
CA GLN A 106 -3.84 9.32 1.55
C GLN A 106 -4.91 10.18 0.87
N SER A 107 -4.48 11.18 0.10
CA SER A 107 -5.40 12.04 -0.67
C SER A 107 -6.14 11.23 -1.71
N PHE A 108 -5.43 10.37 -2.44
CA PHE A 108 -6.00 9.53 -3.48
C PHE A 108 -7.00 8.52 -2.92
N ILE A 109 -6.65 7.79 -1.85
CA ILE A 109 -7.55 6.83 -1.19
C ILE A 109 -8.85 7.51 -0.72
N SER A 110 -8.76 8.74 -0.21
CA SER A 110 -9.94 9.49 0.23
C SER A 110 -10.89 9.83 -0.92
N SER A 111 -10.37 9.96 -2.14
CA SER A 111 -11.16 10.20 -3.36
C SER A 111 -11.54 8.93 -4.13
N PHE A 112 -10.91 7.79 -3.80
CA PHE A 112 -11.08 6.54 -4.53
C PHE A 112 -12.42 5.89 -4.19
N THR A 113 -13.28 5.75 -5.20
CA THR A 113 -14.59 5.10 -5.06
C THR A 113 -14.57 3.62 -5.49
N GLY A 114 -13.59 3.24 -6.33
CA GLY A 114 -13.37 1.87 -6.78
C GLY A 114 -14.62 1.28 -7.46
N SER A 115 -14.94 1.82 -8.63
CA SER A 115 -16.03 1.36 -9.50
C SER A 115 -15.59 0.17 -10.35
#